data_AF-A0A6L9U3N2-F1
#
_entry.id   AF-A0A6L9U3N2-F1
#
_cell.length_a   1.000
_cell.length_b   1.000
_cell.length_c   1.000
_cell.angle_alpha   90.00
_cell.angle_beta   90.00
_cell.angle_gamma   90.00
#
_symmetry.space_group_name_H-M   'P 1'
#
loop_
_entity.id
_entity.type
_entity.pdbx_description
1 polymer ?
#
loop_
_entity_poly.entity_id
_entity_poly.type
_entity_poly.pdbx_seq_one_letter_code
_entity_poly.pdbx_strand_id
1 'polypeptide(L)'
;MSNSQKRAIQNYRSRLGERGLARFEVLGLDSDKALIRDMARRLAEGGTQSAQIRDVLMKTVSGEPPKKGGVYAWLRSSPLVGADIDLERVRTEVREIDL
;
A
#
# COMPACT_ATOMS: atom_id res chain seq x y z
N MET A 1 29.72 -14.51 -23.66
CA MET A 1 28.82 -15.49 -23.00
C MET A 1 28.77 -16.75 -23.84
N SER A 2 28.93 -17.93 -23.23
CA SER A 2 28.88 -19.21 -23.94
C SER A 2 27.45 -19.55 -24.40
N ASN A 3 27.31 -20.45 -25.37
CA ASN A 3 26.00 -20.93 -25.84
C ASN A 3 25.19 -21.62 -24.73
N SER A 4 25.86 -22.30 -23.79
CA SER A 4 25.20 -22.92 -22.63
C SER A 4 24.60 -21.87 -21.69
N GLN A 5 25.28 -20.75 -21.46
CA GLN A 5 24.77 -19.64 -20.65
C GLN A 5 23.54 -18.99 -21.28
N LYS A 6 23.57 -18.73 -22.60
CA LYS A 6 22.43 -18.15 -23.33
C LYS A 6 21.18 -19.05 -23.22
N ARG A 7 21.35 -20.36 -23.39
CA ARG A 7 20.25 -21.34 -23.30
C ARG A 7 19.69 -21.45 -21.87
N ALA A 8 20.56 -21.43 -20.86
CA ALA A 8 20.12 -21.40 -19.46
C ALA A 8 19.28 -20.16 -19.13
N ILE A 9 19.71 -18.98 -19.58
CA ILE A 9 18.97 -17.73 -19.41
C ILE A 9 17.61 -17.79 -20.11
N GLN A 10 17.56 -18.31 -21.35
CA GLN A 10 16.33 -18.41 -22.11
C GLN A 10 15.32 -19.36 -21.45
N ASN A 11 15.76 -20.55 -21.03
CA ASN A 11 14.91 -21.50 -20.31
C ASN A 11 14.37 -20.93 -18.98
N TYR A 12 15.21 -20.21 -18.24
CA TYR A 12 14.79 -19.53 -17.02
C TYR A 12 13.70 -18.48 -17.31
N ARG A 13 13.85 -17.71 -18.39
CA ARG A 13 12.85 -16.71 -18.80
C ARG A 13 11.53 -17.36 -19.21
N SER A 14 11.57 -18.45 -19.97
CA SER A 14 10.35 -19.19 -20.35
C SER A 14 9.58 -19.66 -19.12
N ARG A 15 10.28 -20.22 -18.12
CA ARG A 15 9.68 -20.67 -16.85
C ARG A 15 9.08 -19.53 -16.03
N LEU A 16 9.64 -18.32 -16.11
CA LEU A 16 9.03 -17.14 -15.48
C LEU A 16 7.75 -16.71 -16.20
N GLY A 17 7.76 -16.75 -17.53
CA GLY A 17 6.57 -16.46 -18.36
C GLY A 17 5.42 -17.43 -18.10
N GLU A 18 5.70 -18.73 -17.97
CA GLU A 18 4.70 -19.76 -17.59
C GLU A 18 4.03 -19.47 -16.24
N ARG A 19 4.71 -18.75 -15.34
CA ARG A 19 4.18 -18.29 -14.05
C ARG A 19 3.46 -16.94 -14.13
N GLY A 20 3.25 -16.40 -15.31
CA GLY A 20 2.62 -15.10 -15.54
C GLY A 20 3.51 -13.88 -15.26
N LEU A 21 4.82 -14.07 -15.06
CA LEU A 21 5.76 -12.97 -14.85
C LEU A 21 6.26 -12.42 -16.18
N ALA A 22 6.07 -11.12 -16.38
CA ALA A 22 6.61 -10.38 -17.51
C ALA A 22 7.76 -9.47 -17.08
N ARG A 23 8.77 -9.32 -17.95
CA ARG A 23 9.82 -8.32 -17.77
C ARG A 23 9.44 -7.06 -18.53
N PHE A 24 9.54 -5.93 -17.87
CA PHE A 24 9.41 -4.60 -18.45
C PHE A 24 10.50 -3.69 -17.88
N GLU A 25 10.82 -2.63 -18.63
CA GLU A 25 11.83 -1.65 -18.23
C GLU A 25 11.12 -0.37 -17.77
N VAL A 26 11.63 0.22 -16.69
CA VAL A 26 11.06 1.41 -16.05
C VAL A 26 12.18 2.40 -15.81
N LEU A 27 11.93 3.68 -16.11
CA LEU A 27 12.78 4.79 -15.69
C LEU A 27 12.32 5.27 -14.31
N GLY A 28 13.24 5.44 -13.37
CA GLY A 28 12.95 5.88 -12.01
C GLY A 28 14.21 6.39 -11.32
N LEU A 29 14.03 6.98 -10.13
CA LEU A 29 15.15 7.43 -9.31
C LEU A 29 15.94 6.23 -8.77
N ASP A 30 17.26 6.38 -8.65
CA ASP A 30 18.11 5.30 -8.12
C ASP A 30 17.75 4.95 -6.67
N SER A 31 17.31 5.94 -5.87
CA SER A 31 16.81 5.74 -4.51
C SER A 31 15.64 4.76 -4.43
N ASP A 32 14.80 4.73 -5.45
CA ASP A 32 13.53 3.98 -5.42
C ASP A 32 13.69 2.56 -5.98
N LYS A 33 14.84 2.26 -6.58
CA LYS A 33 15.14 1.00 -7.25
C LYS A 33 14.93 -0.22 -6.36
N ALA A 34 15.39 -0.15 -5.10
CA ALA A 34 15.23 -1.24 -4.14
C ALA A 34 13.75 -1.45 -3.79
N LEU A 35 13.05 -0.34 -3.50
CA LEU A 35 11.62 -0.36 -3.17
C LEU A 35 10.78 -0.95 -4.32
N ILE A 36 11.01 -0.51 -5.56
CA ILE A 36 10.28 -1.00 -6.74
C ILE A 36 10.52 -2.51 -6.94
N ARG A 37 11.76 -3.00 -6.72
CA ARG A 37 12.06 -4.43 -6.83
C ARG A 37 11.34 -5.26 -5.77
N ASP A 38 11.35 -4.81 -4.51
CA ASP A 38 10.70 -5.55 -3.43
C ASP A 38 9.17 -5.52 -3.57
N MET A 39 8.61 -4.40 -4.01
CA MET A 39 7.20 -4.27 -4.36
C MET A 39 6.82 -5.25 -5.47
N ALA A 40 7.58 -5.31 -6.57
CA ALA A 40 7.32 -6.25 -7.66
C ALA A 40 7.41 -7.71 -7.19
N ARG A 41 8.36 -8.04 -6.29
CA ARG A 41 8.47 -9.39 -5.69
C ARG A 41 7.24 -9.75 -4.88
N ARG A 42 6.81 -8.87 -3.95
CA ARG A 42 5.61 -9.10 -3.14
C ARG A 42 4.33 -9.19 -3.97
N LEU A 43 4.23 -8.44 -5.07
CA LEU A 43 3.09 -8.55 -5.97
C LEU A 43 3.05 -9.88 -6.73
N ALA A 44 4.23 -10.44 -7.06
CA ALA A 44 4.36 -11.71 -7.74
C ALA A 44 4.08 -12.94 -6.86
N GLU A 45 4.17 -12.82 -5.54
CA GLU A 45 3.82 -13.89 -4.58
C GLU A 45 2.32 -14.19 -4.58
N GLY A 46 1.48 -13.20 -4.90
CA GLY A 46 0.03 -13.33 -4.96
C GLY A 46 -0.64 -13.41 -3.57
N GLY A 47 -1.95 -13.66 -3.57
CA GLY A 47 -2.73 -13.76 -2.33
C GLY A 47 -3.20 -12.41 -1.78
N THR A 48 -3.63 -12.42 -0.52
CA THR A 48 -4.33 -11.30 0.14
C THR A 48 -3.43 -10.08 0.30
N GLN A 49 -2.17 -10.29 0.71
CA GLN A 49 -1.22 -9.20 0.90
C GLN A 49 -0.90 -8.51 -0.43
N SER A 50 -0.70 -9.25 -1.52
CA SER A 50 -0.47 -8.66 -2.85
C SER A 50 -1.70 -7.90 -3.35
N ALA A 51 -2.91 -8.38 -3.06
CA ALA A 51 -4.15 -7.67 -3.39
C ALA A 51 -4.26 -6.34 -2.64
N GLN A 52 -3.94 -6.33 -1.33
CA GLN A 52 -3.92 -5.12 -0.52
C GLN A 52 -2.88 -4.10 -1.02
N ILE A 53 -1.67 -4.55 -1.33
CA ILE A 53 -0.62 -3.68 -1.89
C ILE A 53 -1.10 -3.04 -3.20
N ARG A 54 -1.74 -3.82 -4.08
CA ARG A 54 -2.29 -3.31 -5.36
C ARG A 54 -3.36 -2.25 -5.15
N ASP A 55 -4.30 -2.47 -4.23
CA ASP A 55 -5.37 -1.52 -3.92
C ASP A 55 -4.82 -0.18 -3.38
N VAL A 56 -3.87 -0.25 -2.44
CA VAL A 56 -3.22 0.95 -1.89
C VAL A 56 -2.46 1.70 -2.98
N LEU A 57 -1.68 1.00 -3.81
CA LEU A 57 -0.94 1.63 -4.91
C LEU A 57 -1.86 2.28 -5.93
N MET A 58 -2.94 1.60 -6.34
CA MET A 58 -3.91 2.17 -7.28
C MET A 58 -4.52 3.47 -6.73
N LYS A 59 -4.90 3.48 -5.46
CA LYS A 59 -5.42 4.69 -4.79
C LYS A 59 -4.39 5.81 -4.76
N THR A 60 -3.16 5.52 -4.35
CA THR A 60 -2.11 6.54 -4.23
C THR A 60 -1.64 7.07 -5.59
N VAL A 61 -1.52 6.22 -6.61
CA VAL A 61 -1.03 6.60 -7.95
C VAL A 61 -2.10 7.25 -8.81
N SER A 62 -3.37 6.87 -8.65
CA SER A 62 -4.49 7.48 -9.41
C SER A 62 -4.64 8.98 -9.17
N GLY A 63 -4.02 9.52 -8.12
CA GLY A 63 -4.12 10.93 -7.76
C GLY A 63 -5.53 11.33 -7.34
N GLU A 64 -6.43 10.35 -7.14
CA GLU A 64 -7.74 10.63 -6.58
C GLU A 64 -7.53 11.27 -5.20
N PRO A 65 -8.09 12.48 -4.96
CA PRO A 65 -7.99 13.07 -3.65
C PRO A 65 -8.57 12.07 -2.64
N PRO A 66 -7.90 11.84 -1.49
CA PRO A 66 -8.41 10.93 -0.49
C PRO A 66 -9.86 11.33 -0.20
N LYS A 67 -10.79 10.37 -0.22
CA LYS A 67 -12.23 10.63 -0.07
C LYS A 67 -12.44 11.59 1.10
N LYS A 68 -12.72 12.85 0.79
CA LYS A 68 -12.96 13.87 1.80
C LYS A 68 -14.23 13.45 2.54
N GLY A 69 -14.19 13.54 3.87
CA GLY A 69 -15.35 13.22 4.69
C GLY A 69 -15.41 11.79 5.23
N GLY A 70 -14.34 10.99 5.19
CA GLY A 70 -14.32 9.71 5.92
C GLY A 70 -14.57 9.87 7.42
N VAL A 71 -13.91 10.87 8.05
CA VAL A 71 -14.15 11.23 9.44
C VAL A 71 -15.58 11.75 9.65
N TYR A 72 -16.08 12.60 8.76
CA TYR A 72 -17.44 13.12 8.85
C TYR A 72 -18.51 12.04 8.65
N ALA A 73 -18.30 11.10 7.73
CA ALA A 73 -19.18 9.96 7.50
C ALA A 73 -19.18 9.03 8.71
N TRP A 74 -18.00 8.77 9.28
CA TRP A 74 -17.88 7.99 10.52
C TRP A 74 -18.58 8.66 11.71
N LEU A 75 -18.40 9.97 11.89
CA LEU A 75 -19.10 10.75 12.93
C LEU A 75 -20.62 10.74 12.72
N ARG A 76 -21.09 10.86 11.47
CA ARG A 76 -22.51 10.79 11.13
C ARG A 76 -23.10 9.38 11.20
N SER A 77 -22.28 8.34 11.12
CA SER A 77 -22.71 6.96 11.37
C SER A 77 -22.63 6.56 12.84
N SER A 78 -22.18 7.45 13.72
CA SER A 78 -22.12 7.17 15.15
C SER A 78 -23.54 6.94 15.71
N PRO A 79 -23.77 5.89 16.52
CA PRO A 79 -25.04 5.69 17.19
C PRO A 79 -25.38 6.81 18.18
N LEU A 80 -24.42 7.69 18.47
CA LEU A 80 -24.57 8.87 19.30
C LEU A 80 -25.03 10.11 18.53
N VAL A 81 -25.28 10.01 17.22
CA VAL A 81 -25.86 11.12 16.45
C VAL A 81 -27.25 11.45 16.97
N GLY A 82 -27.43 12.69 17.44
CA GLY A 82 -28.67 13.14 18.07
C GLY A 82 -28.82 12.76 19.54
N ALA A 83 -27.82 12.09 20.14
CA ALA A 83 -27.75 11.97 21.58
C ALA A 83 -27.42 13.32 22.21
N ASP A 84 -28.07 13.64 23.33
CA ASP A 84 -27.81 14.85 24.09
C ASP A 84 -26.51 14.68 24.88
N ILE A 85 -25.39 14.93 24.20
CA ILE A 85 -24.05 14.83 24.76
C ILE A 85 -23.55 16.23 25.01
N ASP A 86 -23.23 16.52 26.27
CA ASP A 86 -22.52 17.73 26.62
C ASP A 86 -21.09 17.67 26.08
N LEU A 87 -20.80 18.53 25.10
CA LEU A 87 -19.49 18.66 24.47
C LEU A 87 -18.61 19.68 25.20
N GLU A 88 -19.10 20.32 26.26
CA GLU A 88 -18.29 21.23 27.04
C GLU A 88 -17.16 20.48 27.72
N ARG A 89 -15.94 20.85 27.35
CA ARG A 89 -14.75 20.34 28.00
C ARG A 89 -14.70 20.91 29.42
N VAL A 90 -14.91 20.04 30.41
CA VAL A 90 -14.71 20.39 31.83
C VAL A 90 -13.26 20.83 32.01
N ARG A 91 -13.07 22.09 32.40
CA ARG A 91 -11.76 22.64 32.74
C ARG A 91 -11.51 22.38 34.22
N THR A 92 -10.78 21.31 34.52
CA THR A 92 -10.28 21.04 35.87
C THR A 92 -8.84 21.51 35.99
N GLU A 93 -8.38 21.67 37.24
CA GLU A 93 -6.96 21.86 37.52
C GLU A 93 -6.14 20.70 36.97
N VAL A 94 -4.91 20.99 36.56
CA VAL A 94 -3.98 20.01 36.00
C VAL A 94 -3.65 19.01 37.10
N ARG A 95 -3.79 17.72 36.82
CA ARG A 95 -3.36 16.68 37.74
C ARG A 95 -1.83 16.64 37.73
N GLU A 96 -1.23 16.89 38.88
CA GLU A 96 0.20 16.63 39.10
C GLU A 96 0.44 15.11 38.96
N ILE A 97 1.34 14.73 38.06
CA ILE A 97 1.74 13.34 37.83
C ILE A 97 3.27 13.33 37.90
N ASP A 98 3.82 12.50 38.77
CA ASP A 98 5.27 12.25 38.80
C ASP A 98 5.62 11.28 37.67
N LEU A 99 6.51 11.69 36.76
CA LEU A 99 6.87 10.97 35.53
C LEU A 99 8.10 10.08 35.72
#